data_AF-A0A235H9S9-F1
#
_entry.id   AF-A0A235H9S9-F1
#
_cell.length_a   1.000
_cell.length_b   1.000
_cell.length_c   1.000
_cell.angle_alpha   90.00
_cell.angle_beta   90.00
_cell.angle_gamma   90.00
#
_symmetry.space_group_name_H-M   'P 1'
#
loop_
_entity.id
_entity.type
_entity.pdbx_description
1 polymer ?
#
loop_
_entity_poly.entity_id
_entity_poly.type
_entity_poly.pdbx_seq_one_letter_code
_entity_poly.pdbx_strand_id
1 'polypeptide(L)'
;MSTESLPAPLVPAEVDLTDFRFMPLEVARLLDSEIMALENAEAFRAGVASWCKGWHQVPAASLASDDTVLCKTLGYGRDLKTWAKLRKAGALRGWVLCSDGRLYHPVVAEKALEAWLEKLAQRLSSGAGNAKRWGVEFDPRQINEQIATAREYLAKLNPQSKALTKRKPPVVSAAIPPDEARDIPPDDVQESAQESRRDDDRESRRDRKRQRQGQGQEESTGTDKSSAGGLRASAREAARPPADGPDPGIPSAVSAVRQGLSDAFERWFDLPDRPLTPADLELVEGWIAAGTERGLTPADAAAAAVEEVQRQFRRLDERGGGVPRSLRAVLDSDVRTAIANARPARTGAAGSSHIAEVPSPYAGHFTPAEFASWVAPCEVVIQGGAATVSAPSRHIRDWVAAHLTDKLRVALGVTELAVELAATSRRPDHAAA
;
A
#
# COMPACT_ATOMS: atom_id res chain seq x y z
N MET A 1 50.94 21.93 -6.08
CA MET A 1 49.54 21.95 -6.55
C MET A 1 48.87 20.75 -5.91
N SER A 2 48.10 20.95 -4.85
CA SER A 2 47.45 19.86 -4.12
C SER A 2 46.33 19.31 -5.00
N THR A 3 46.49 18.08 -5.48
CA THR A 3 45.41 17.33 -6.12
C THR A 3 44.37 17.03 -5.06
N GLU A 4 43.34 17.87 -4.98
CA GLU A 4 42.23 17.71 -4.04
C GLU A 4 41.52 16.39 -4.38
N SER A 5 41.72 15.36 -3.55
CA SER A 5 41.11 14.05 -3.75
C SER A 5 39.61 14.15 -3.52
N LEU A 6 38.82 13.77 -4.52
CA LEU A 6 37.36 13.75 -4.39
C LEU A 6 36.91 12.88 -3.20
N PRO A 7 35.86 13.28 -2.46
CA PRO A 7 35.36 12.50 -1.34
C PRO A 7 34.83 11.14 -1.81
N ALA A 8 34.86 10.16 -0.92
CA ALA A 8 34.20 8.88 -1.16
C ALA A 8 32.68 9.08 -1.36
N PRO A 9 31.99 8.15 -2.05
CA PRO A 9 30.52 8.17 -2.17
C PRO A 9 29.84 8.31 -0.81
N LEU A 10 28.69 9.00 -0.77
CA LEU A 10 27.98 9.26 0.50
C LEU A 10 27.05 8.13 0.92
N VAL A 11 26.83 7.13 0.06
CA VAL A 11 26.16 5.88 0.38
C VAL A 11 26.90 4.70 -0.27
N PRO A 12 26.76 3.46 0.25
CA PRO A 12 27.24 2.26 -0.41
C PRO A 12 26.59 2.04 -1.78
N ALA A 13 27.27 1.31 -2.67
CA ALA A 13 26.84 1.16 -4.06
C ALA A 13 25.52 0.35 -4.21
N GLU A 14 25.26 -0.53 -3.25
CA GLU A 14 24.12 -1.43 -3.17
C GLU A 14 22.84 -0.78 -2.62
N VAL A 15 22.88 0.48 -2.20
CA VAL A 15 21.70 1.17 -1.67
C VAL A 15 20.69 1.41 -2.79
N ASP A 16 19.64 0.60 -2.80
CA ASP A 16 18.56 0.62 -3.78
C ASP A 16 17.21 0.85 -3.09
N LEU A 17 16.58 1.97 -3.45
CA LEU A 17 15.27 2.42 -2.97
C LEU A 17 14.30 2.66 -4.14
N THR A 18 14.53 2.03 -5.30
CA THR A 18 13.64 2.14 -6.47
C THR A 18 12.21 1.65 -6.19
N ASP A 19 12.04 0.73 -5.24
CA ASP A 19 10.76 0.22 -4.75
C ASP A 19 10.05 1.15 -3.74
N PHE A 20 10.72 2.21 -3.25
CA PHE A 20 10.16 3.14 -2.25
C PHE A 20 9.43 4.30 -2.93
N ARG A 21 8.10 4.23 -3.01
CA ARG A 21 7.25 5.26 -3.66
C ARG A 21 7.34 6.65 -3.03
N PHE A 22 7.86 6.76 -1.81
CA PHE A 22 7.92 8.01 -1.04
C PHE A 22 9.36 8.27 -0.56
N MET A 23 9.77 9.54 -0.62
CA MET A 23 11.00 10.05 -0.03
C MET A 23 10.64 10.91 1.19
N PRO A 24 11.18 10.63 2.39
CA PRO A 24 11.02 11.49 3.55
C PRO A 24 11.56 12.90 3.28
N LEU A 25 10.72 13.91 3.45
CA LEU A 25 11.10 15.31 3.32
C LEU A 25 10.82 16.04 4.64
N GLU A 26 11.89 16.46 5.31
CA GLU A 26 11.79 17.24 6.55
C GLU A 26 11.46 18.69 6.21
N VAL A 27 10.18 19.07 6.37
CA VAL A 27 9.66 20.37 5.93
C VAL A 27 10.42 21.54 6.57
N ALA A 28 10.61 21.53 7.89
CA ALA A 28 11.35 22.60 8.58
C ALA A 28 12.79 22.71 8.06
N ARG A 29 13.50 21.58 7.95
CA ARG A 29 14.88 21.55 7.43
C ARG A 29 14.99 22.03 5.99
N LEU A 30 14.01 21.73 5.14
CA LEU A 30 13.94 22.27 3.78
C LEU A 30 13.72 23.79 3.81
N LEU A 31 12.73 24.27 4.56
CA LEU A 31 12.36 25.68 4.61
C LEU A 31 13.47 26.55 5.24
N ASP A 32 14.25 26.00 6.16
CA ASP A 32 15.39 26.68 6.79
C ASP A 32 16.70 26.53 5.99
N SER A 33 16.70 25.77 4.89
CA SER A 33 17.91 25.54 4.09
C SER A 33 18.20 26.66 3.10
N GLU A 34 19.46 26.76 2.70
CA GLU A 34 19.92 27.75 1.73
C GLU A 34 19.29 27.62 0.34
N ILE A 35 18.63 26.50 0.01
CA ILE A 35 17.92 26.36 -1.27
C ILE A 35 16.73 27.32 -1.35
N MET A 36 16.15 27.71 -0.20
CA MET A 36 15.06 28.69 -0.14
C MET A 36 15.54 30.11 -0.40
N ALA A 37 16.84 30.38 -0.29
CA ALA A 37 17.44 31.67 -0.60
C ALA A 37 17.78 31.84 -2.09
N LEU A 38 17.48 30.85 -2.95
CA LEU A 38 17.70 30.97 -4.39
C LEU A 38 16.76 32.01 -5.00
N GLU A 39 17.33 33.04 -5.63
CA GLU A 39 16.57 34.09 -6.31
C GLU A 39 15.79 33.57 -7.53
N ASN A 40 16.25 32.48 -8.13
CA ASN A 40 15.64 31.87 -9.31
C ASN A 40 14.70 30.72 -8.92
N ALA A 41 13.39 30.94 -9.07
CA ALA A 41 12.37 29.95 -8.75
C ALA A 41 12.48 28.65 -9.58
N GLU A 42 12.91 28.73 -10.83
CA GLU A 42 13.10 27.55 -11.68
C GLU A 42 14.34 26.75 -11.25
N ALA A 43 15.39 27.42 -10.73
CA ALA A 43 16.53 26.74 -10.14
C ALA A 43 16.15 26.03 -8.83
N PHE A 44 15.28 26.63 -8.01
CA PHE A 44 14.68 25.99 -6.85
C PHE A 44 13.89 24.73 -7.24
N ARG A 45 12.98 24.84 -8.21
CA ARG A 45 12.20 23.70 -8.73
C ARG A 45 13.13 22.58 -9.22
N ALA A 46 14.16 22.92 -10.00
CA ALA A 46 15.15 21.97 -10.49
C ALA A 46 15.90 21.28 -9.35
N GLY A 47 16.27 22.03 -8.30
CA GLY A 47 16.94 21.51 -7.12
C GLY A 47 16.09 20.51 -6.36
N VAL A 48 14.82 20.84 -6.06
CA VAL A 48 13.90 19.88 -5.43
C VAL A 48 13.66 18.66 -6.31
N ALA A 49 13.48 18.86 -7.62
CA ALA A 49 13.34 17.75 -8.58
C ALA A 49 14.57 16.83 -8.59
N SER A 50 15.77 17.40 -8.44
CA SER A 50 17.03 16.65 -8.39
C SER A 50 17.08 15.71 -7.19
N TRP A 51 16.57 16.12 -6.03
CA TRP A 51 16.49 15.25 -4.85
C TRP A 51 15.58 14.06 -5.10
N CYS A 52 14.39 14.30 -5.65
CA CYS A 52 13.43 13.25 -5.99
C CYS A 52 13.98 12.28 -7.05
N LYS A 53 14.71 12.79 -8.06
CA LYS A 53 15.34 11.95 -9.08
C LYS A 53 16.50 11.14 -8.51
N GLY A 54 17.29 11.73 -7.62
CA GLY A 54 18.40 11.07 -6.96
C GLY A 54 17.98 9.97 -5.99
N TRP A 55 16.82 10.13 -5.34
CA TRP A 55 16.24 9.12 -4.46
C TRP A 55 16.10 7.74 -5.11
N HIS A 56 15.71 7.71 -6.39
CA HIS A 56 15.49 6.49 -7.16
C HIS A 56 16.67 6.07 -8.04
N GLN A 57 17.83 6.72 -7.93
CA GLN A 57 19.04 6.20 -8.58
C GLN A 57 19.57 4.99 -7.81
N VAL A 58 20.42 4.20 -8.48
CA VAL A 58 21.28 3.21 -7.83
C VAL A 58 22.73 3.64 -8.09
N PRO A 59 23.48 4.06 -7.07
CA PRO A 59 23.10 4.13 -5.64
C PRO A 59 22.08 5.26 -5.36
N ALA A 60 21.22 5.10 -4.36
CA ALA A 60 20.26 6.13 -3.97
C ALA A 60 20.96 7.41 -3.50
N ALA A 61 20.27 8.55 -3.59
CA ALA A 61 20.81 9.88 -3.32
C ALA A 61 21.95 10.34 -4.25
N SER A 62 22.16 9.63 -5.38
CA SER A 62 23.17 9.98 -6.38
C SER A 62 22.54 10.53 -7.67
N LEU A 63 23.32 11.26 -8.46
CA LEU A 63 23.00 11.64 -9.83
C LEU A 63 24.25 11.50 -10.71
N ALA A 64 24.05 11.33 -12.02
CA ALA A 64 25.15 11.46 -12.98
C ALA A 64 25.74 12.88 -12.91
N SER A 65 27.05 13.02 -13.13
CA SER A 65 27.72 14.32 -13.17
C SER A 65 27.65 15.01 -14.54
N ASP A 66 27.36 14.25 -15.60
CA ASP A 66 27.25 14.75 -16.97
C ASP A 66 26.02 15.66 -17.16
N ASP A 67 26.24 16.88 -17.66
CA ASP A 67 25.19 17.88 -17.84
C ASP A 67 24.13 17.49 -18.88
N THR A 68 24.49 16.67 -19.89
CA THR A 68 23.54 16.17 -20.88
C THR A 68 22.57 15.18 -20.26
N VAL A 69 23.10 14.27 -19.44
CA VAL A 69 22.29 13.30 -18.68
C VAL A 69 21.41 14.02 -17.66
N LEU A 70 21.95 15.00 -16.93
CA LEU A 70 21.22 15.79 -15.94
C LEU A 70 20.09 16.60 -16.56
N CYS A 71 20.35 17.30 -17.67
CA CYS A 71 19.36 18.07 -18.41
C CYS A 71 18.15 17.20 -18.79
N LYS A 72 18.39 15.99 -19.33
CA LYS A 72 17.32 15.04 -19.62
C LYS A 72 16.60 14.55 -18.37
N THR A 73 17.36 14.17 -17.34
CA THR A 73 16.84 13.58 -16.09
C THR A 73 15.93 14.53 -15.32
N LEU A 74 16.25 15.82 -15.33
CA LEU A 74 15.53 16.88 -14.62
C LEU A 74 14.40 17.51 -15.45
N GLY A 75 14.13 16.98 -16.64
CA GLY A 75 12.97 17.38 -17.46
C GLY A 75 13.22 18.55 -18.40
N TYR A 76 14.47 18.96 -18.62
CA TYR A 76 14.85 19.99 -19.61
C TYR A 76 15.15 19.41 -21.00
N GLY A 77 15.14 18.08 -21.13
CA GLY A 77 15.30 17.41 -22.42
C GLY A 77 16.67 17.69 -23.04
N ARG A 78 16.69 18.47 -24.14
CA ARG A 78 17.92 18.85 -24.87
C ARG A 78 18.32 20.32 -24.68
N ASP A 79 17.62 21.07 -23.83
CA ASP A 79 17.90 22.50 -23.62
C ASP A 79 19.06 22.70 -22.63
N LEU A 80 20.27 22.38 -23.08
CA LEU A 80 21.50 22.53 -22.31
C LEU A 80 21.81 23.99 -21.95
N LYS A 81 21.32 24.95 -22.73
CA LYS A 81 21.54 26.38 -22.49
C LYS A 81 20.76 26.83 -21.26
N THR A 82 19.49 26.43 -21.15
CA THR A 82 18.68 26.70 -19.97
C THR A 82 19.21 25.93 -18.77
N TRP A 83 19.52 24.64 -18.92
CA TRP A 83 20.12 23.85 -17.86
C TRP A 83 21.39 24.49 -17.29
N ALA A 84 22.31 24.93 -18.14
CA ALA A 84 23.55 25.58 -17.70
C ALA A 84 23.30 26.87 -16.91
N LYS A 85 22.27 27.66 -17.25
CA LYS A 85 21.87 28.84 -16.47
C LYS A 85 21.33 28.46 -15.10
N LEU A 86 20.45 27.46 -15.04
CA LEU A 86 19.85 26.98 -13.79
C LEU A 86 20.91 26.36 -12.86
N ARG A 87 21.86 25.60 -13.42
CA ARG A 87 23.00 25.06 -12.68
C ARG A 87 23.81 26.18 -12.02
N LYS A 88 24.15 27.24 -12.76
CA LYS A 88 24.84 28.43 -12.22
C LYS A 88 24.00 29.17 -11.19
N ALA A 89 22.68 29.18 -11.35
CA ALA A 89 21.73 29.76 -10.41
C ALA A 89 21.47 28.88 -9.17
N GLY A 90 22.21 27.77 -8.98
CA GLY A 90 22.14 26.96 -7.78
C GLY A 90 21.21 25.74 -7.85
N ALA A 91 20.78 25.30 -9.04
CA ALA A 91 19.93 24.10 -9.19
C ALA A 91 20.53 22.81 -8.61
N LEU A 92 21.85 22.74 -8.43
CA LEU A 92 22.54 21.63 -7.77
C LEU A 92 23.21 22.05 -6.45
N ARG A 93 22.66 23.05 -5.76
CA ARG A 93 23.15 23.44 -4.44
C ARG A 93 23.16 22.23 -3.50
N GLY A 94 24.27 22.04 -2.79
CA GLY A 94 24.47 20.94 -1.85
C GLY A 94 24.87 19.60 -2.47
N TRP A 95 24.91 19.47 -3.80
CA TRP A 95 25.42 18.27 -4.46
C TRP A 95 26.95 18.27 -4.50
N VAL A 96 27.55 17.14 -4.14
CA VAL A 96 29.00 16.94 -4.04
C VAL A 96 29.44 15.89 -5.05
N LEU A 97 30.46 16.20 -5.85
CA LEU A 97 31.07 15.22 -6.75
C LEU A 97 31.97 14.26 -5.95
N CYS A 98 31.68 12.97 -6.02
CA CYS A 98 32.43 11.93 -5.33
C CYS A 98 33.38 11.18 -6.27
N SER A 99 34.27 10.37 -5.69
CA SER A 99 35.32 9.63 -6.40
C SER A 99 34.82 8.58 -7.40
N ASP A 100 33.54 8.21 -7.34
CA ASP A 100 32.88 7.32 -8.30
C ASP A 100 32.32 8.06 -9.54
N GLY A 101 32.57 9.37 -9.64
CA GLY A 101 32.13 10.22 -10.74
C GLY A 101 30.66 10.64 -10.66
N ARG A 102 29.97 10.36 -9.55
CA ARG A 102 28.57 10.75 -9.32
C ARG A 102 28.46 11.94 -8.37
N LEU A 103 27.37 12.68 -8.50
CA LEU A 103 26.99 13.73 -7.57
C LEU A 103 26.15 13.09 -6.45
N TYR A 104 26.43 13.41 -5.19
CA TYR A 104 25.62 12.99 -4.04
C TYR A 104 25.11 14.20 -3.25
N HIS A 105 23.90 14.09 -2.71
CA HIS A 105 23.36 15.12 -1.82
C HIS A 105 23.38 14.62 -0.37
N PRO A 106 24.14 15.24 0.57
CA PRO A 106 24.30 14.74 1.94
C PRO A 106 22.99 14.49 2.68
N VAL A 107 22.01 15.40 2.53
CA VAL A 107 20.69 15.26 3.18
C VAL A 107 19.88 14.10 2.59
N VAL A 108 19.95 13.88 1.27
CA VAL A 108 19.22 12.77 0.64
C VAL A 108 19.91 11.46 0.97
N ALA A 109 21.25 11.45 1.04
CA ALA A 109 22.06 10.29 1.42
C ALA A 109 21.77 9.85 2.86
N GLU A 110 21.65 10.82 3.79
CA GLU A 110 21.21 10.57 5.16
C GLU A 110 19.86 9.82 5.19
N LYS A 111 18.84 10.34 4.49
CA LYS A 111 17.51 9.70 4.44
C LYS A 111 17.50 8.37 3.70
N ALA A 112 18.34 8.23 2.68
CA ALA A 112 18.48 6.98 1.95
C ALA A 112 19.06 5.87 2.84
N LEU A 113 20.07 6.20 3.66
CA LEU A 113 20.66 5.25 4.61
C LEU A 113 19.69 4.88 5.72
N GLU A 114 18.92 5.83 6.26
CA GLU A 114 17.86 5.56 7.24
C GLU A 114 16.84 4.55 6.69
N ALA A 115 16.31 4.80 5.48
CA ALA A 115 15.37 3.91 4.81
C ALA A 115 15.98 2.54 4.46
N TRP A 116 17.24 2.53 4.02
CA TRP A 116 17.97 1.31 3.69
C TRP A 116 18.17 0.42 4.92
N LEU A 117 18.53 1.00 6.07
CA LEU A 117 18.66 0.27 7.33
C LEU A 117 17.34 -0.38 7.75
N GLU A 118 16.22 0.33 7.59
CA GLU A 118 14.88 -0.23 7.87
C GLU A 118 14.54 -1.37 6.91
N LYS A 119 14.83 -1.20 5.61
CA LYS A 119 14.65 -2.24 4.59
C LYS A 119 15.45 -3.50 4.92
N LEU A 120 16.71 -3.36 5.30
CA LEU A 120 17.58 -4.49 5.66
C LEU A 120 17.14 -5.18 6.95
N ALA A 121 16.74 -4.42 7.96
CA ALA A 121 16.20 -4.98 9.21
C ALA A 121 14.93 -5.80 8.95
N GLN A 122 14.05 -5.32 8.08
CA GLN A 122 12.84 -6.05 7.67
C GLN A 122 13.19 -7.33 6.90
N ARG A 123 14.17 -7.28 5.99
CA ARG A 123 14.66 -8.46 5.25
C ARG A 123 15.23 -9.51 6.20
N LEU A 124 16.01 -9.09 7.21
CA LEU A 124 16.57 -9.99 8.22
C LEU A 124 15.48 -10.69 9.04
N SER A 125 14.52 -9.91 9.57
CA SER A 125 13.38 -10.42 10.34
C SER A 125 12.51 -11.39 9.52
N SER A 126 12.17 -10.99 8.29
CA SER A 126 11.33 -11.80 7.39
C SER A 126 12.04 -13.08 6.95
N GLY A 127 13.34 -13.00 6.64
CA GLY A 127 14.15 -14.15 6.28
C GLY A 127 14.24 -15.17 7.41
N ALA A 128 14.55 -14.73 8.63
CA ALA A 128 14.57 -15.60 9.81
C ALA A 128 13.18 -16.21 10.11
N GLY A 129 12.11 -15.43 9.96
CA GLY A 129 10.74 -15.90 10.11
C GLY A 129 10.36 -16.95 9.07
N ASN A 130 10.71 -16.74 7.80
CA ASN A 130 10.43 -17.66 6.70
C ASN A 130 11.27 -18.95 6.82
N ALA A 131 12.54 -18.85 7.18
CA ALA A 131 13.40 -20.00 7.48
C ALA A 131 12.77 -20.90 8.54
N LYS A 132 12.31 -20.30 9.64
CA LYS A 132 11.64 -21.03 10.72
C LYS A 132 10.30 -21.65 10.29
N ARG A 133 9.53 -20.98 9.43
CA ARG A 133 8.21 -21.46 8.97
C ARG A 133 8.31 -22.57 7.94
N TRP A 134 9.27 -22.46 7.01
CA TRP A 134 9.38 -23.31 5.84
C TRP A 134 10.55 -24.29 5.89
N GLY A 135 11.36 -24.26 6.97
CA GLY A 135 12.50 -25.15 7.14
C GLY A 135 13.63 -24.91 6.14
N VAL A 136 13.66 -23.73 5.52
CA VAL A 136 14.72 -23.34 4.57
C VAL A 136 15.87 -22.67 5.31
N GLU A 137 17.08 -22.87 4.81
CA GLU A 137 18.25 -22.16 5.34
C GLU A 137 18.20 -20.68 4.91
N PHE A 138 18.50 -19.78 5.86
CA PHE A 138 18.61 -18.35 5.60
C PHE A 138 19.96 -17.88 6.11
N ASP A 139 20.83 -17.46 5.20
CA ASP A 139 22.14 -16.88 5.53
C ASP A 139 22.01 -15.36 5.72
N PRO A 140 22.20 -14.83 6.96
CA PRO A 140 22.08 -13.41 7.23
C PRO A 140 23.38 -12.62 6.98
N ARG A 141 24.51 -13.27 6.61
CA ARG A 141 25.84 -12.65 6.58
C ARG A 141 25.89 -11.38 5.72
N GLN A 142 25.47 -11.48 4.46
CA GLN A 142 25.48 -10.35 3.53
C GLN A 142 24.60 -9.19 4.02
N ILE A 143 23.42 -9.50 4.58
CA ILE A 143 22.51 -8.46 5.11
C ILE A 143 23.14 -7.79 6.33
N ASN A 144 23.78 -8.55 7.22
CA ASN A 144 24.48 -8.01 8.39
C ASN A 144 25.66 -7.12 8.01
N GLU A 145 26.43 -7.51 6.98
CA GLU A 145 27.53 -6.70 6.43
C GLU A 145 26.99 -5.39 5.86
N GLN A 146 25.92 -5.43 5.05
CA GLN A 146 25.28 -4.22 4.52
C GLN A 146 24.73 -3.32 5.63
N ILE A 147 24.15 -3.89 6.70
CA ILE A 147 23.72 -3.12 7.88
C ILE A 147 24.91 -2.44 8.54
N ALA A 148 26.03 -3.15 8.73
CA ALA A 148 27.23 -2.60 9.36
C ALA A 148 27.79 -1.43 8.53
N THR A 149 27.96 -1.63 7.22
CA THR A 149 28.45 -0.60 6.28
C THR A 149 27.51 0.60 6.26
N ALA A 150 26.20 0.40 6.09
CA ALA A 150 25.24 1.51 6.05
C ALA A 150 25.20 2.31 7.36
N ARG A 151 25.37 1.66 8.52
CA ARG A 151 25.50 2.36 9.81
C ARG A 151 26.76 3.19 9.91
N GLU A 152 27.89 2.73 9.37
CA GLU A 152 29.13 3.49 9.34
C GLU A 152 28.98 4.76 8.50
N TYR A 153 28.40 4.65 7.30
CA TYR A 153 28.11 5.79 6.43
C TYR A 153 27.15 6.77 7.10
N LEU A 154 26.07 6.27 7.71
CA LEU A 154 25.10 7.12 8.39
C LEU A 154 25.71 7.81 9.60
N ALA A 155 26.56 7.14 10.37
CA ALA A 155 27.26 7.76 11.50
C ALA A 155 28.22 8.88 11.06
N LYS A 156 28.83 8.77 9.87
CA LYS A 156 29.66 9.85 9.30
C LYS A 156 28.82 11.06 8.86
N LEU A 157 27.62 10.84 8.31
CA LEU A 157 26.73 11.91 7.83
C LEU A 157 25.89 12.55 8.94
N ASN A 158 25.28 11.74 9.80
CA ASN A 158 24.43 12.15 10.91
C ASN A 158 24.59 11.20 12.11
N PRO A 159 25.58 11.46 13.01
CA PRO A 159 25.78 10.67 14.22
C PRO A 159 24.58 10.62 15.16
N GLN A 160 23.67 11.60 15.06
CA GLN A 160 22.49 11.74 15.92
C GLN A 160 21.24 11.06 15.35
N SER A 161 21.34 10.41 14.18
CA SER A 161 20.20 9.73 13.57
C SER A 161 19.62 8.66 14.51
N LYS A 162 18.28 8.70 14.70
CA LYS A 162 17.54 7.70 15.49
C LYS A 162 17.67 6.30 14.92
N ALA A 163 17.94 6.14 13.62
CA ALA A 163 18.16 4.84 12.99
C ALA A 163 19.43 4.14 13.52
N LEU A 164 20.40 4.89 14.06
CA LEU A 164 21.57 4.32 14.73
C LEU A 164 21.23 3.77 16.12
N THR A 165 20.26 4.37 16.81
CA THR A 165 19.83 3.98 18.18
C THR A 165 18.82 2.85 18.20
N LYS A 166 18.03 2.65 17.13
CA LYS A 166 17.12 1.50 16.99
C LYS A 166 17.94 0.21 17.15
N ARG A 167 17.61 -0.58 18.18
CA ARG A 167 18.37 -1.78 18.59
C ARG A 167 18.62 -2.70 17.39
N LYS A 168 19.85 -3.21 17.29
CA LYS A 168 20.20 -4.34 16.40
C LYS A 168 19.11 -5.41 16.57
N PRO A 169 18.49 -5.92 15.48
CA PRO A 169 17.73 -7.15 15.57
C PRO A 169 18.60 -8.23 16.24
N PRO A 170 18.03 -9.12 17.06
CA PRO A 170 18.80 -10.10 17.79
C PRO A 170 19.68 -10.85 16.80
N VAL A 171 21.00 -10.80 17.05
CA VAL A 171 21.96 -11.57 16.27
C VAL A 171 21.50 -13.02 16.38
N VAL A 172 20.98 -13.57 15.30
CA VAL A 172 20.78 -15.01 15.19
C VAL A 172 22.19 -15.58 15.09
N SER A 173 22.79 -15.89 16.24
CA SER A 173 24.08 -16.56 16.28
C SER A 173 23.90 -17.91 15.60
N ALA A 174 24.62 -18.14 14.51
CA ALA A 174 24.80 -19.48 13.99
C ALA A 174 25.34 -20.36 15.13
N ALA A 175 24.54 -21.31 15.59
CA ALA A 175 24.96 -22.21 16.65
C ALA A 175 26.16 -23.03 16.16
N ILE A 176 27.27 -22.91 16.87
CA ILE A 176 28.38 -23.86 16.81
C ILE A 176 27.85 -25.19 17.37
N PRO A 177 28.11 -26.34 16.74
CA PRO A 177 27.66 -27.62 17.28
C PRO A 177 28.36 -27.91 18.62
N PRO A 178 27.64 -28.41 19.64
CA PRO A 178 28.24 -28.76 20.92
C PRO A 178 28.88 -30.14 20.81
N ASP A 179 30.20 -30.19 20.93
CA ASP A 179 30.89 -31.37 21.45
C ASP A 179 31.52 -31.00 22.80
N GLU A 180 31.53 -31.99 23.69
CA GLU A 180 32.01 -31.98 25.08
C GLU A 180 31.10 -31.37 26.15
N ALA A 181 30.19 -32.21 26.62
CA ALA A 181 29.60 -32.12 27.95
C ALA A 181 30.67 -32.30 29.04
N ARG A 182 30.68 -31.42 30.04
CA ARG A 182 31.23 -31.71 31.37
C ARG A 182 30.32 -31.18 32.47
N ASP A 183 30.10 -32.09 33.42
CA ASP A 183 29.24 -32.05 34.60
C ASP A 183 29.44 -30.84 35.52
N ILE A 184 28.32 -30.26 36.00
CA ILE A 184 28.25 -29.58 37.29
C ILE A 184 26.88 -29.93 37.95
N PRO A 185 26.84 -30.40 39.20
CA PRO A 185 25.63 -30.86 39.88
C PRO A 185 24.80 -29.71 40.49
N PRO A 186 23.52 -29.95 40.85
CA PRO A 186 22.61 -28.92 41.33
C PRO A 186 22.68 -28.78 42.86
N ASP A 187 22.75 -27.55 43.37
CA ASP A 187 21.98 -27.07 44.53
C ASP A 187 22.42 -25.64 44.91
N ASP A 188 21.48 -24.69 44.79
CA ASP A 188 20.96 -23.89 45.90
C ASP A 188 20.16 -22.70 45.34
N VAL A 189 18.85 -22.85 45.41
CA VAL A 189 17.86 -21.80 45.12
C VAL A 189 17.71 -20.96 46.38
N GLN A 190 18.11 -19.69 46.32
CA GLN A 190 17.59 -18.67 47.23
C GLN A 190 16.68 -17.72 46.46
N GLU A 191 15.41 -17.83 46.82
CA GLU A 191 14.26 -17.10 46.33
C GLU A 191 14.19 -15.71 46.98
N SER A 192 14.07 -14.66 46.16
CA SER A 192 13.38 -13.43 46.56
C SER A 192 12.73 -12.74 45.36
N ALA A 193 11.43 -13.02 45.24
CA ALA A 193 10.33 -12.23 44.71
C ALA A 193 10.59 -11.09 43.71
N GLN A 194 9.99 -11.21 42.52
CA GLN A 194 9.05 -10.18 42.05
C GLN A 194 8.01 -10.76 41.08
N GLU A 195 6.77 -10.69 41.54
CA GLU A 195 5.54 -11.14 40.94
C GLU A 195 5.08 -10.15 39.86
N SER A 196 4.87 -10.61 38.63
CA SER A 196 3.70 -10.25 37.81
C SER A 196 3.73 -10.97 36.46
N ARG A 197 2.52 -11.38 36.01
CA ARG A 197 2.17 -11.82 34.64
C ARG A 197 2.44 -13.29 34.31
N ARG A 198 1.70 -14.17 34.97
CA ARG A 198 1.34 -15.49 34.42
C ARG A 198 -0.12 -15.42 34.00
N ASP A 199 -0.40 -15.16 32.72
CA ASP A 199 -1.69 -15.56 32.11
C ASP A 199 -1.66 -15.62 30.56
N ASP A 200 -0.62 -15.13 29.87
CA ASP A 200 -0.59 -15.15 28.39
C ASP A 200 -0.08 -16.46 27.73
N ASP A 201 0.43 -17.43 28.49
CA ASP A 201 1.11 -18.61 27.92
C ASP A 201 0.22 -19.86 27.71
N ARG A 202 -1.06 -19.80 28.08
CA ARG A 202 -1.98 -20.94 27.92
C ARG A 202 -2.67 -21.02 26.56
N GLU A 203 -2.79 -19.92 25.82
CA GLU A 203 -3.48 -19.90 24.52
C GLU A 203 -2.55 -20.35 23.37
N SER A 204 -1.27 -20.00 23.43
CA SER A 204 -0.27 -20.30 22.38
C SER A 204 0.06 -21.79 22.21
N ARG A 205 -0.27 -22.64 23.20
CA ARG A 205 -0.06 -24.10 23.15
C ARG A 205 -1.25 -24.87 22.57
N ARG A 206 -2.47 -24.33 22.58
CA ARG A 206 -3.66 -25.04 22.05
C ARG A 206 -3.77 -24.96 20.53
N ASP A 207 -3.36 -23.86 19.91
CA ASP A 207 -3.44 -23.70 18.45
C ASP A 207 -2.41 -24.51 17.67
N ARG A 208 -1.24 -24.79 18.25
CA ARG A 208 -0.21 -25.59 17.57
C ARG A 208 -0.59 -27.07 17.39
N LYS A 209 -1.59 -27.57 18.11
CA LYS A 209 -1.99 -28.99 18.07
C LYS A 209 -3.09 -29.30 17.04
N ARG A 210 -3.76 -28.29 16.46
CA ARG A 210 -4.84 -28.49 15.47
C ARG A 210 -4.41 -28.47 14.00
N GLN A 211 -3.23 -27.95 13.66
CA GLN A 211 -2.73 -27.94 12.27
C GLN A 211 -1.88 -29.15 11.87
N ARG A 212 -1.68 -30.14 12.77
CA ARG A 212 -0.96 -31.40 12.46
C ARG A 212 -1.91 -32.59 12.43
N GLN A 213 -2.94 -32.53 11.59
CA GLN A 213 -3.68 -33.72 11.16
C GLN A 213 -4.34 -33.40 9.82
N GLY A 214 -3.88 -34.06 8.75
CA GLY A 214 -4.50 -33.96 7.44
C GLY A 214 -3.56 -33.78 6.25
N GLN A 215 -2.36 -34.36 6.25
CA GLN A 215 -1.75 -34.81 4.98
C GLN A 215 -1.25 -36.23 5.17
N GLY A 216 -1.96 -37.16 4.54
CA GLY A 216 -1.62 -38.57 4.37
C GLY A 216 -1.68 -38.90 2.88
N GLN A 217 -0.63 -39.58 2.45
CA GLN A 217 -0.25 -40.06 1.12
C GLN A 217 -1.23 -41.05 0.45
N GLU A 218 -0.98 -41.22 -0.87
CA GLU A 218 -1.18 -42.43 -1.71
C GLU A 218 -2.65 -42.84 -2.03
N GLU A 219 -3.01 -43.40 -3.19
CA GLU A 219 -2.27 -44.12 -4.23
C GLU A 219 -3.10 -44.20 -5.54
N SER A 220 -2.43 -44.67 -6.59
CA SER A 220 -2.88 -44.96 -7.96
C SER A 220 -4.07 -45.91 -8.12
N THR A 221 -4.79 -45.82 -9.25
CA THR A 221 -5.04 -46.95 -10.18
C THR A 221 -5.58 -46.44 -11.52
N GLY A 222 -5.14 -47.06 -12.62
CA GLY A 222 -5.55 -46.72 -13.97
C GLY A 222 -6.59 -47.66 -14.60
N THR A 223 -6.72 -47.47 -15.92
CA THR A 223 -7.23 -48.36 -16.98
C THR A 223 -8.71 -48.30 -17.38
N ASP A 224 -8.87 -47.83 -18.62
CA ASP A 224 -9.62 -48.41 -19.74
C ASP A 224 -11.12 -48.18 -20.00
N LYS A 225 -11.33 -47.65 -21.22
CA LYS A 225 -12.28 -48.05 -22.29
C LYS A 225 -13.69 -47.42 -22.39
N SER A 226 -13.77 -46.62 -23.46
CA SER A 226 -14.69 -46.74 -24.62
C SER A 226 -16.18 -46.38 -24.52
N SER A 227 -16.51 -45.41 -25.41
CA SER A 227 -17.54 -45.47 -26.45
C SER A 227 -19.02 -45.28 -26.07
N ALA A 228 -19.64 -44.20 -26.57
CA ALA A 228 -20.54 -44.21 -27.74
C ALA A 228 -21.58 -43.07 -27.71
N GLY A 229 -21.71 -42.36 -28.84
CA GLY A 229 -22.93 -41.68 -29.33
C GLY A 229 -23.35 -40.40 -28.60
N GLY A 230 -23.69 -39.28 -29.24
CA GLY A 230 -24.02 -39.00 -30.63
C GLY A 230 -25.03 -37.84 -30.68
N LEU A 231 -24.90 -37.01 -31.71
CA LEU A 231 -25.92 -36.11 -32.29
C LEU A 231 -26.06 -34.67 -31.73
N ARG A 232 -25.32 -33.78 -32.43
CA ARG A 232 -25.79 -32.60 -33.19
C ARG A 232 -26.84 -31.66 -32.57
N ALA A 233 -26.43 -30.40 -32.36
CA ALA A 233 -27.06 -29.25 -33.00
C ALA A 233 -26.09 -28.06 -33.04
N SER A 234 -25.82 -27.56 -34.25
CA SER A 234 -24.96 -26.41 -34.53
C SER A 234 -25.65 -25.10 -34.17
N ALA A 235 -24.92 -24.19 -33.52
CA ALA A 235 -25.21 -22.76 -33.57
C ALA A 235 -23.90 -21.96 -33.55
N ARG A 236 -23.50 -21.55 -34.76
CA ARG A 236 -22.60 -20.43 -35.13
C ARG A 236 -21.49 -20.06 -34.14
N GLU A 237 -20.31 -20.56 -34.50
CA GLU A 237 -19.01 -19.99 -34.21
C GLU A 237 -18.93 -18.56 -34.79
N ALA A 238 -19.02 -17.57 -33.91
CA ALA A 238 -18.51 -16.23 -34.16
C ALA A 238 -17.08 -16.20 -33.61
N ALA A 239 -16.11 -15.94 -34.48
CA ALA A 239 -14.69 -15.92 -34.17
C ALA A 239 -14.39 -15.03 -32.95
N ARG A 240 -13.86 -15.66 -31.89
CA ARG A 240 -13.26 -14.96 -30.74
C ARG A 240 -11.82 -14.59 -31.13
N PRO A 241 -11.39 -13.32 -31.00
CA PRO A 241 -9.97 -13.02 -31.16
C PRO A 241 -9.18 -13.62 -29.98
N PRO A 242 -7.88 -13.91 -30.15
CA PRO A 242 -7.06 -14.49 -29.10
C PRO A 242 -6.95 -13.52 -27.93
N ALA A 243 -7.03 -14.08 -26.72
CA ALA A 243 -6.91 -13.36 -25.46
C ALA A 243 -5.44 -13.02 -25.19
N ASP A 244 -5.05 -11.77 -25.42
CA ASP A 244 -3.87 -11.16 -24.83
C ASP A 244 -4.14 -9.66 -24.59
N GLY A 245 -4.62 -9.37 -23.38
CA GLY A 245 -4.85 -8.02 -22.85
C GLY A 245 -5.74 -8.07 -21.60
N PRO A 246 -5.42 -7.34 -20.51
CA PRO A 246 -6.27 -7.32 -19.31
C PRO A 246 -7.63 -6.68 -19.65
N ASP A 247 -8.71 -7.37 -19.28
CA ASP A 247 -10.08 -6.87 -19.38
C ASP A 247 -10.20 -5.51 -18.63
N PRO A 248 -10.63 -4.41 -19.29
CA PRO A 248 -10.75 -3.10 -18.65
C PRO A 248 -11.70 -3.08 -17.43
N GLY A 249 -12.50 -4.14 -17.21
CA GLY A 249 -13.33 -4.30 -16.02
C GLY A 249 -12.57 -4.59 -14.72
N ILE A 250 -11.38 -5.20 -14.77
CA ILE A 250 -10.64 -5.63 -13.56
C ILE A 250 -10.14 -4.43 -12.74
N PRO A 251 -9.48 -3.40 -13.33
CA PRO A 251 -9.07 -2.22 -12.56
C PRO A 251 -10.23 -1.47 -11.90
N SER A 252 -11.39 -1.42 -12.57
CA SER A 252 -12.62 -0.82 -12.04
C SER A 252 -13.17 -1.63 -10.86
N ALA A 253 -13.21 -2.96 -10.99
CA ALA A 253 -13.65 -3.87 -9.94
C ALA A 253 -12.77 -3.81 -8.68
N VAL A 254 -11.45 -3.78 -8.86
CA VAL A 254 -10.48 -3.59 -7.75
C VAL A 254 -10.69 -2.24 -7.07
N SER A 255 -10.93 -1.19 -7.84
CA SER A 255 -11.21 0.16 -7.31
C SER A 255 -12.51 0.20 -6.50
N ALA A 256 -13.55 -0.51 -6.94
CA ALA A 256 -14.83 -0.63 -6.22
C ALA A 256 -14.67 -1.33 -4.86
N VAL A 257 -13.91 -2.42 -4.80
CA VAL A 257 -13.64 -3.12 -3.53
C VAL A 257 -12.80 -2.25 -2.58
N ARG A 258 -11.79 -1.53 -3.10
CA ARG A 258 -11.02 -0.56 -2.30
C ARG A 258 -11.92 0.50 -1.68
N GLN A 259 -12.84 1.06 -2.47
CA GLN A 259 -13.80 2.05 -2.00
C GLN A 259 -14.69 1.46 -0.90
N GLY A 260 -15.23 0.26 -1.11
CA GLY A 260 -16.04 -0.43 -0.10
C GLY A 260 -15.29 -0.67 1.22
N LEU A 261 -13.97 -0.94 1.18
CA LEU A 261 -13.13 -1.04 2.37
C LEU A 261 -12.95 0.31 3.08
N SER A 262 -12.67 1.38 2.34
CA SER A 262 -12.54 2.73 2.91
C SER A 262 -13.84 3.19 3.57
N ASP A 263 -14.98 3.03 2.88
CA ASP A 263 -16.30 3.34 3.41
C ASP A 263 -16.59 2.55 4.69
N ALA A 264 -16.14 1.29 4.73
CA ALA A 264 -16.28 0.42 5.89
C ALA A 264 -15.46 0.91 7.09
N PHE A 265 -14.21 1.30 6.88
CA PHE A 265 -13.37 1.85 7.94
C PHE A 265 -13.91 3.13 8.51
N GLU A 266 -14.41 4.02 7.66
CA GLU A 266 -15.01 5.26 8.11
C GLU A 266 -16.28 4.99 8.92
N ARG A 267 -17.18 4.15 8.39
CA ARG A 267 -18.49 3.92 9.01
C ARG A 267 -18.43 3.22 10.36
N TRP A 268 -17.58 2.19 10.49
CA TRP A 268 -17.57 1.33 11.69
C TRP A 268 -16.43 1.66 12.66
N PHE A 269 -15.38 2.34 12.19
CA PHE A 269 -14.21 2.61 13.02
C PHE A 269 -13.78 4.08 13.04
N ASP A 270 -14.55 4.98 12.42
CA ASP A 270 -14.25 6.42 12.32
C ASP A 270 -12.86 6.71 11.71
N LEU A 271 -12.48 5.90 10.70
CA LEU A 271 -11.22 6.02 9.98
C LEU A 271 -11.44 6.33 8.49
N PRO A 272 -11.43 7.61 8.10
CA PRO A 272 -11.76 8.04 6.73
C PRO A 272 -10.68 7.71 5.69
N ASP A 273 -9.44 7.41 6.12
CA ASP A 273 -8.29 7.26 5.22
C ASP A 273 -7.29 6.23 5.73
N ARG A 274 -7.75 5.02 6.07
CA ARG A 274 -6.80 3.93 6.35
C ARG A 274 -6.08 3.59 5.03
N PRO A 275 -4.76 3.81 4.92
CA PRO A 275 -4.04 3.39 3.73
C PRO A 275 -4.07 1.87 3.64
N LEU A 276 -4.58 1.34 2.52
CA LEU A 276 -4.47 -0.08 2.21
C LEU A 276 -3.01 -0.41 1.95
N THR A 277 -2.50 -1.44 2.62
CA THR A 277 -1.15 -1.93 2.40
C THR A 277 -1.05 -2.63 1.04
N PRO A 278 0.15 -2.81 0.47
CA PRO A 278 0.32 -3.62 -0.74
C PRO A 278 -0.29 -5.03 -0.61
N ALA A 279 -0.20 -5.65 0.58
CA ALA A 279 -0.81 -6.95 0.84
C ALA A 279 -2.36 -6.91 0.83
N ASP A 280 -2.96 -5.78 1.24
CA ASP A 280 -4.40 -5.56 1.13
C ASP A 280 -4.83 -5.39 -0.33
N LEU A 281 -3.99 -4.76 -1.16
CA LEU A 281 -4.24 -4.61 -2.60
C LEU A 281 -4.13 -5.95 -3.34
N GLU A 282 -3.07 -6.72 -3.07
CA GLU A 282 -2.90 -8.09 -3.60
C GLU A 282 -4.07 -9.00 -3.18
N LEU A 283 -4.56 -8.83 -1.95
CA LEU A 283 -5.72 -9.56 -1.45
C LEU A 283 -6.98 -9.24 -2.26
N VAL A 284 -7.24 -7.96 -2.51
CA VAL A 284 -8.39 -7.51 -3.33
C VAL A 284 -8.28 -8.00 -4.77
N GLU A 285 -7.12 -7.89 -5.39
CA GLU A 285 -6.86 -8.44 -6.73
C GLU A 285 -7.11 -9.96 -6.76
N GLY A 286 -6.65 -10.67 -5.72
CA GLY A 286 -6.87 -12.11 -5.55
C GLY A 286 -8.32 -12.51 -5.30
N TRP A 287 -9.19 -11.59 -4.84
CA TRP A 287 -10.63 -11.80 -4.76
C TRP A 287 -11.28 -11.67 -6.14
N ILE A 288 -10.93 -10.64 -6.90
CA ILE A 288 -11.45 -10.45 -8.27
C ILE A 288 -11.02 -11.62 -9.16
N ALA A 289 -9.75 -12.03 -9.10
CA ALA A 289 -9.22 -13.17 -9.83
C ALA A 289 -10.03 -14.46 -9.54
N ALA A 290 -10.26 -14.77 -8.26
CA ALA A 290 -11.04 -15.95 -7.85
C ALA A 290 -12.48 -15.93 -8.37
N GLY A 291 -13.10 -14.75 -8.44
CA GLY A 291 -14.42 -14.60 -9.05
C GLY A 291 -14.40 -14.87 -10.56
N THR A 292 -13.43 -14.28 -11.26
CA THR A 292 -13.29 -14.42 -12.72
C THR A 292 -12.93 -15.84 -13.15
N GLU A 293 -12.09 -16.56 -12.39
CA GLU A 293 -11.75 -17.98 -12.64
C GLU A 293 -12.98 -18.88 -12.55
N ARG A 294 -13.98 -18.51 -11.72
CA ARG A 294 -15.27 -19.20 -11.61
C ARG A 294 -16.28 -18.77 -12.68
N GLY A 295 -15.95 -17.81 -13.53
CA GLY A 295 -16.82 -17.29 -14.58
C GLY A 295 -17.77 -16.18 -14.16
N LEU A 296 -17.53 -15.51 -13.02
CA LEU A 296 -18.18 -14.22 -12.73
C LEU A 296 -17.58 -13.11 -13.58
N THR A 297 -18.38 -12.07 -13.85
CA THR A 297 -17.83 -10.81 -14.32
C THR A 297 -17.01 -10.15 -13.19
N PRO A 298 -15.98 -9.34 -13.51
CA PRO A 298 -15.25 -8.58 -12.49
C PRO A 298 -16.17 -7.72 -11.62
N ALA A 299 -17.26 -7.18 -12.19
CA ALA A 299 -18.25 -6.39 -11.46
C ALA A 299 -19.05 -7.22 -10.45
N ASP A 300 -19.51 -8.42 -10.83
CA ASP A 300 -20.24 -9.31 -9.91
C ASP A 300 -19.33 -9.81 -8.78
N ALA A 301 -18.05 -10.08 -9.09
CA ALA A 301 -17.05 -10.47 -8.09
C ALA A 301 -16.79 -9.33 -7.08
N ALA A 302 -16.67 -8.09 -7.58
CA ALA A 302 -16.52 -6.92 -6.72
C ALA A 302 -17.74 -6.68 -5.84
N ALA A 303 -18.95 -6.79 -6.39
CA ALA A 303 -20.19 -6.60 -5.63
C ALA A 303 -20.30 -7.60 -4.47
N ALA A 304 -20.05 -8.89 -4.73
CA ALA A 304 -20.03 -9.92 -3.70
C ALA A 304 -18.97 -9.66 -2.61
N ALA A 305 -17.79 -9.18 -3.01
CA ALA A 305 -16.72 -8.86 -2.07
C ALA A 305 -17.08 -7.65 -1.18
N VAL A 306 -17.60 -6.56 -1.76
CA VAL A 306 -18.00 -5.35 -1.01
C VAL A 306 -19.11 -5.66 -0.01
N GLU A 307 -20.13 -6.42 -0.42
CA GLU A 307 -21.23 -6.81 0.47
C GLU A 307 -20.70 -7.59 1.68
N GLU A 308 -19.78 -8.54 1.44
CA GLU A 308 -19.18 -9.34 2.51
C GLU A 308 -18.31 -8.50 3.45
N VAL A 309 -17.46 -7.63 2.91
CA VAL A 309 -16.62 -6.70 3.67
C VAL A 309 -17.46 -5.88 4.64
N GLN A 310 -18.53 -5.27 4.12
CA GLN A 310 -19.46 -4.46 4.91
C GLN A 310 -20.14 -5.28 6.00
N ARG A 311 -20.53 -6.53 5.69
CA ARG A 311 -21.16 -7.44 6.65
C ARG A 311 -20.20 -7.81 7.79
N GLN A 312 -18.95 -8.12 7.49
CA GLN A 312 -17.97 -8.54 8.49
C GLN A 312 -17.56 -7.39 9.40
N PHE A 313 -17.39 -6.18 8.86
CA PHE A 313 -17.04 -5.03 9.69
C PHE A 313 -18.18 -4.60 10.60
N ARG A 314 -19.44 -4.68 10.13
CA ARG A 314 -20.61 -4.49 10.98
C ARG A 314 -20.63 -5.48 12.15
N ARG A 315 -20.40 -6.78 11.88
CA ARG A 315 -20.34 -7.81 12.93
C ARG A 315 -19.19 -7.59 13.91
N LEU A 316 -18.06 -7.09 13.42
CA LEU A 316 -16.90 -6.82 14.25
C LEU A 316 -17.17 -5.64 15.20
N ASP A 317 -17.77 -4.57 14.70
CA ASP A 317 -18.18 -3.42 15.51
C ASP A 317 -19.28 -3.77 16.53
N GLU A 318 -20.31 -4.52 16.13
CA GLU A 318 -21.37 -5.00 17.03
C GLU A 318 -20.84 -5.83 18.20
N ARG A 319 -19.68 -6.49 18.02
CA ARG A 319 -18.99 -7.27 19.07
C ARG A 319 -18.02 -6.44 19.92
N GLY A 320 -17.98 -5.12 19.72
CA GLY A 320 -17.02 -4.23 20.36
C GLY A 320 -15.57 -4.44 19.88
N GLY A 321 -15.39 -5.05 18.72
CA GLY A 321 -14.07 -5.25 18.13
C GLY A 321 -13.48 -3.94 17.64
N GLY A 322 -12.18 -3.74 17.85
CA GLY A 322 -11.45 -2.63 17.26
C GLY A 322 -11.09 -2.86 15.79
N VAL A 323 -10.44 -1.87 15.19
CA VAL A 323 -9.96 -1.92 13.80
C VAL A 323 -9.11 -3.18 13.58
N PRO A 324 -9.42 -4.02 12.58
CA PRO A 324 -8.68 -5.24 12.33
C PRO A 324 -7.26 -4.95 11.85
N ARG A 325 -6.26 -5.54 12.53
CA ARG A 325 -4.83 -5.43 12.18
C ARG A 325 -4.48 -6.10 10.85
N SER A 326 -5.26 -7.07 10.40
CA SER A 326 -5.07 -7.77 9.13
C SER A 326 -6.42 -7.97 8.44
N LEU A 327 -6.57 -7.42 7.23
CA LEU A 327 -7.76 -7.67 6.41
C LEU A 327 -7.83 -9.14 6.01
N ARG A 328 -6.69 -9.73 5.64
CA ARG A 328 -6.63 -11.12 5.22
C ARG A 328 -7.17 -12.08 6.28
N ALA A 329 -6.76 -11.90 7.54
CA ALA A 329 -7.19 -12.76 8.64
C ALA A 329 -8.70 -12.65 8.93
N VAL A 330 -9.29 -11.48 8.69
CA VAL A 330 -10.68 -11.19 9.04
C VAL A 330 -11.65 -11.40 7.88
N LEU A 331 -11.18 -11.22 6.65
CA LEU A 331 -12.06 -11.13 5.47
C LEU A 331 -11.80 -12.22 4.43
N ASP A 332 -10.56 -12.69 4.23
CA ASP A 332 -10.19 -13.46 3.02
C ASP A 332 -11.04 -14.71 2.83
N SER A 333 -11.20 -15.51 3.90
CA SER A 333 -11.99 -16.74 3.85
C SER A 333 -13.46 -16.47 3.56
N ASP A 334 -14.05 -15.47 4.24
CA ASP A 334 -15.47 -15.17 4.12
C ASP A 334 -15.79 -14.53 2.78
N VAL A 335 -14.94 -13.62 2.29
CA VAL A 335 -15.06 -12.99 0.98
C VAL A 335 -14.92 -14.03 -0.13
N ARG A 336 -13.93 -14.92 -0.07
CA ARG A 336 -13.82 -16.02 -1.05
C ARG A 336 -15.03 -16.94 -1.00
N THR A 337 -15.58 -17.21 0.18
CA THR A 337 -16.80 -18.00 0.34
C THR A 337 -18.01 -17.29 -0.28
N ALA A 338 -18.14 -15.98 -0.06
CA ALA A 338 -19.20 -15.16 -0.66
C ALA A 338 -19.10 -15.15 -2.19
N ILE A 339 -17.90 -14.96 -2.73
CA ILE A 339 -17.62 -15.01 -4.17
C ILE A 339 -17.93 -16.40 -4.75
N ALA A 340 -17.56 -17.48 -4.04
CA ALA A 340 -17.84 -18.85 -4.47
C ALA A 340 -19.34 -19.16 -4.50
N ASN A 341 -20.13 -18.55 -3.62
CA ASN A 341 -21.58 -18.70 -3.54
C ASN A 341 -22.37 -17.69 -4.37
N ALA A 342 -21.73 -16.63 -4.86
CA ALA A 342 -22.37 -15.62 -5.68
C ALA A 342 -22.91 -16.26 -6.97
N ARG A 343 -24.04 -15.78 -7.47
CA ARG A 343 -24.58 -16.24 -8.75
C ARG A 343 -24.21 -15.22 -9.82
N PRO A 344 -23.71 -15.62 -11.00
CA PRO A 344 -23.61 -14.73 -12.14
C PRO A 344 -24.97 -14.10 -12.38
N ALA A 345 -25.03 -12.79 -12.62
CA ALA A 345 -26.28 -12.16 -12.99
C ALA A 345 -26.87 -12.89 -14.20
N ARG A 346 -28.13 -13.34 -14.14
CA ARG A 346 -28.79 -14.04 -15.26
C ARG A 346 -28.80 -13.12 -16.48
N THR A 347 -28.01 -13.45 -17.50
CA THR A 347 -28.18 -12.95 -18.86
C THR A 347 -29.49 -13.53 -19.40
N GLY A 348 -30.61 -12.84 -19.18
CA GLY A 348 -31.93 -13.29 -19.62
C GLY A 348 -33.08 -12.98 -18.67
N ALA A 349 -33.08 -11.79 -18.07
CA ALA A 349 -34.26 -10.95 -18.10
C ALA A 349 -33.74 -9.56 -18.45
N ALA A 350 -33.88 -9.17 -19.71
CA ALA A 350 -34.00 -7.76 -20.04
C ALA A 350 -35.31 -7.24 -19.41
N GLY A 351 -35.39 -7.21 -18.08
CA GLY A 351 -35.87 -5.99 -17.45
C GLY A 351 -34.75 -5.04 -17.79
N SER A 352 -34.98 -4.21 -18.81
CA SER A 352 -34.05 -3.20 -19.25
C SER A 352 -33.25 -2.74 -18.04
N SER A 353 -31.92 -2.85 -18.07
CA SER A 353 -31.17 -1.72 -17.59
C SER A 353 -31.57 -0.58 -18.53
N HIS A 354 -32.75 0.00 -18.29
CA HIS A 354 -32.80 1.42 -18.10
C HIS A 354 -31.61 1.61 -17.18
N ILE A 355 -30.49 2.05 -17.76
CA ILE A 355 -29.83 3.25 -17.26
C ILE A 355 -30.87 3.91 -16.39
N ALA A 356 -30.79 3.73 -15.07
CA ALA A 356 -31.77 4.32 -14.18
C ALA A 356 -31.75 5.78 -14.58
N GLU A 357 -32.79 6.22 -15.31
CA GLU A 357 -32.74 7.50 -15.98
C GLU A 357 -32.49 8.47 -14.87
N VAL A 358 -31.41 9.24 -15.02
CA VAL A 358 -30.98 10.15 -13.97
C VAL A 358 -32.21 10.97 -13.61
N PRO A 359 -32.74 10.85 -12.38
CA PRO A 359 -34.08 11.34 -12.09
C PRO A 359 -34.08 12.86 -12.19
N SER A 360 -35.22 13.44 -12.58
CA SER A 360 -35.40 14.90 -12.44
C SER A 360 -35.18 15.29 -10.97
N PRO A 361 -34.41 16.36 -10.68
CA PRO A 361 -33.94 17.40 -11.59
C PRO A 361 -32.51 17.19 -12.14
N TYR A 362 -31.89 16.03 -11.90
CA TYR A 362 -30.51 15.71 -12.30
C TYR A 362 -30.39 15.27 -13.77
N ALA A 363 -31.52 14.93 -14.40
CA ALA A 363 -31.59 14.50 -15.80
C ALA A 363 -30.93 15.51 -16.74
N GLY A 364 -30.01 15.06 -17.60
CA GLY A 364 -29.29 15.93 -18.55
C GLY A 364 -28.07 16.66 -17.98
N HIS A 365 -27.86 16.64 -16.66
CA HIS A 365 -26.69 17.23 -15.99
C HIS A 365 -25.63 16.20 -15.58
N PHE A 366 -26.06 14.96 -15.31
CA PHE A 366 -25.18 13.88 -14.86
C PHE A 366 -25.24 12.68 -15.81
N THR A 367 -24.12 11.98 -15.93
CA THR A 367 -24.15 10.64 -16.51
C THR A 367 -24.75 9.64 -15.50
N PRO A 368 -25.32 8.52 -15.95
CA PRO A 368 -25.90 7.51 -15.05
C PRO A 368 -24.90 6.97 -14.02
N ALA A 369 -23.65 6.77 -14.43
CA ALA A 369 -22.58 6.30 -13.56
C ALA A 369 -22.15 7.36 -12.53
N GLU A 370 -22.04 8.63 -12.96
CA GLU A 370 -21.69 9.75 -12.09
C GLU A 370 -22.78 10.01 -11.04
N PHE A 371 -24.06 9.96 -11.45
CA PHE A 371 -25.18 10.08 -10.52
C PHE A 371 -25.21 8.92 -9.52
N ALA A 372 -25.12 7.67 -9.99
CA ALA A 372 -25.20 6.50 -9.13
C ALA A 372 -24.05 6.43 -8.09
N SER A 373 -22.86 6.88 -8.46
CA SER A 373 -21.66 6.75 -7.61
C SER A 373 -21.54 7.85 -6.57
N TRP A 374 -22.00 9.07 -6.88
CA TRP A 374 -21.66 10.26 -6.09
C TRP A 374 -22.87 11.06 -5.61
N VAL A 375 -24.00 11.01 -6.32
CA VAL A 375 -25.19 11.80 -5.99
C VAL A 375 -26.27 10.95 -5.35
N ALA A 376 -26.56 9.77 -5.91
CA ALA A 376 -27.56 8.84 -5.40
C ALA A 376 -27.32 8.39 -3.93
N PRO A 377 -26.07 8.24 -3.44
CA PRO A 377 -25.81 7.92 -2.04
C PRO A 377 -26.04 9.09 -1.07
N CYS A 378 -26.22 10.31 -1.57
CA CYS A 378 -26.38 11.51 -0.75
C CYS A 378 -27.86 11.85 -0.53
N GLU A 379 -28.20 12.36 0.65
CA GLU A 379 -29.52 12.95 0.90
C GLU A 379 -29.49 14.43 0.51
N VAL A 380 -30.45 14.88 -0.29
CA VAL A 380 -30.52 16.27 -0.76
C VAL A 380 -31.79 16.94 -0.24
N VAL A 381 -31.63 18.02 0.50
CA VAL A 381 -32.73 18.82 1.07
C VAL A 381 -32.68 20.22 0.47
N ILE A 382 -33.79 20.68 -0.13
CA ILE A 382 -33.90 22.02 -0.72
C ILE A 382 -34.81 22.89 0.15
N GLN A 383 -34.31 24.04 0.59
CA GLN A 383 -35.08 25.02 1.37
C GLN A 383 -34.76 26.44 0.90
N GLY A 384 -35.78 27.23 0.58
CA GLY A 384 -35.64 28.66 0.31
C GLY A 384 -34.68 29.04 -0.82
N GLY A 385 -34.45 28.17 -1.81
CA GLY A 385 -33.51 28.41 -2.92
C GLY A 385 -32.07 27.97 -2.65
N ALA A 386 -31.81 27.35 -1.50
CA ALA A 386 -30.55 26.68 -1.16
C ALA A 386 -30.75 25.16 -1.07
N ALA A 387 -29.71 24.38 -1.39
CA ALA A 387 -29.69 22.93 -1.20
C ALA A 387 -28.60 22.51 -0.20
N THR A 388 -28.92 21.55 0.67
CA THR A 388 -27.94 20.85 1.51
C THR A 388 -27.84 19.41 1.03
N VAL A 389 -26.63 18.99 0.67
CA VAL A 389 -26.28 17.63 0.25
C VAL A 389 -25.57 16.95 1.41
N SER A 390 -26.24 16.02 2.07
CA SER A 390 -25.69 15.21 3.16
C SER A 390 -25.07 13.93 2.59
N ALA A 391 -23.74 13.88 2.56
CA ALA A 391 -22.96 12.75 2.08
C ALA A 391 -22.75 11.72 3.21
N PRO A 392 -22.79 10.41 2.91
CA PRO A 392 -22.68 9.35 3.91
C PRO A 392 -21.25 9.13 4.43
N SER A 393 -20.24 9.71 3.77
CA SER A 393 -18.82 9.61 4.13
C SER A 393 -18.07 10.89 3.78
N ARG A 394 -16.93 11.14 4.44
CA ARG A 394 -16.03 12.28 4.21
C ARG A 394 -15.47 12.22 2.81
N HIS A 395 -15.16 11.02 2.34
CA HIS A 395 -14.69 10.81 0.98
C HIS A 395 -15.71 11.29 -0.05
N ILE A 396 -16.97 10.86 0.07
CA ILE A 396 -18.04 11.29 -0.85
C ILE A 396 -18.30 12.79 -0.68
N ARG A 397 -18.35 13.30 0.56
CA ARG A 397 -18.49 14.74 0.82
C ARG A 397 -17.42 15.55 0.10
N ASP A 398 -16.15 15.23 0.32
CA ASP A 398 -15.01 15.97 -0.23
C ASP A 398 -14.95 15.88 -1.74
N TRP A 399 -15.23 14.70 -2.29
CA TRP A 399 -15.23 14.51 -3.73
C TRP A 399 -16.37 15.28 -4.39
N VAL A 400 -17.60 15.17 -3.86
CA VAL A 400 -18.78 15.92 -4.35
C VAL A 400 -18.56 17.42 -4.22
N ALA A 401 -18.06 17.89 -3.07
CA ALA A 401 -17.77 19.30 -2.83
C ALA A 401 -16.73 19.85 -3.81
N ALA A 402 -15.70 19.07 -4.14
CA ALA A 402 -14.63 19.48 -5.04
C ALA A 402 -14.99 19.41 -6.53
N HIS A 403 -15.87 18.48 -6.94
CA HIS A 403 -16.07 18.17 -8.36
C HIS A 403 -17.50 18.36 -8.87
N LEU A 404 -18.51 18.26 -8.01
CA LEU A 404 -19.92 18.23 -8.43
C LEU A 404 -20.77 19.41 -7.95
N THR A 405 -20.26 20.26 -7.06
CA THR A 405 -21.00 21.40 -6.48
C THR A 405 -21.70 22.25 -7.54
N ASP A 406 -20.99 22.69 -8.59
CA ASP A 406 -21.56 23.55 -9.62
C ASP A 406 -22.60 22.81 -10.48
N LYS A 407 -22.34 21.55 -10.84
CA LYS A 407 -23.28 20.72 -11.59
C LYS A 407 -24.57 20.50 -10.79
N LEU A 408 -24.45 20.23 -9.49
CA LEU A 408 -25.60 20.03 -8.59
C LEU A 408 -26.41 21.31 -8.42
N ARG A 409 -25.75 22.48 -8.30
CA ARG A 409 -26.43 23.78 -8.25
C ARG A 409 -27.28 24.04 -9.48
N VAL A 410 -26.71 23.80 -10.67
CA VAL A 410 -27.41 23.99 -11.94
C VAL A 410 -28.56 23.00 -12.07
N ALA A 411 -28.33 21.72 -11.76
CA ALA A 411 -29.35 20.69 -11.84
C ALA A 411 -30.53 20.96 -10.88
N LEU A 412 -30.25 21.35 -9.64
CA LEU A 412 -31.27 21.59 -8.62
C LEU A 412 -31.94 22.97 -8.72
N GLY A 413 -31.43 23.87 -9.58
CA GLY A 413 -31.95 25.22 -9.75
C GLY A 413 -31.79 26.11 -8.51
N VAL A 414 -30.72 25.91 -7.73
CA VAL A 414 -30.47 26.60 -6.46
C VAL A 414 -29.34 27.62 -6.54
N THR A 415 -29.44 28.70 -5.77
CA THR A 415 -28.43 29.78 -5.70
C THR A 415 -27.35 29.52 -4.66
N GLU A 416 -27.55 28.57 -3.77
CA GLU A 416 -26.55 28.15 -2.77
C GLU A 416 -26.62 26.64 -2.60
N LEU A 417 -25.46 26.00 -2.42
CA LEU A 417 -25.37 24.57 -2.17
C LEU A 417 -24.28 24.28 -1.15
N ALA A 418 -24.64 23.61 -0.07
CA ALA A 418 -23.73 23.13 0.97
C ALA A 418 -23.60 21.60 0.86
N VAL A 419 -22.38 21.08 1.01
CA VAL A 419 -22.13 19.64 1.09
C VAL A 419 -21.62 19.31 2.47
N GLU A 420 -22.40 18.54 3.21
CA GLU A 420 -22.18 18.22 4.62
C GLU A 420 -22.07 16.70 4.82
N LEU A 421 -21.55 16.29 5.97
CA LEU A 421 -21.63 14.89 6.36
C LEU A 421 -23.01 14.61 6.92
N ALA A 422 -23.64 13.53 6.46
CA ALA A 422 -24.85 13.01 7.09
C ALA A 422 -24.58 12.82 8.58
N ALA A 423 -25.45 13.37 9.43
CA ALA A 423 -25.34 13.20 10.87
C ALA A 423 -25.48 11.70 11.19
N THR A 424 -24.35 11.03 11.43
CA THR A 424 -24.33 9.68 11.97
C THR A 424 -25.09 9.75 13.29
N SER A 425 -26.08 8.87 13.47
CA SER A 425 -26.68 8.63 14.78
C SER A 425 -25.54 8.32 15.74
N ARG A 426 -25.12 9.30 16.52
CA ARG A 426 -24.04 9.14 17.50
C ARG A 426 -24.39 7.96 18.39
N ARG A 427 -23.42 7.08 18.62
CA ARG A 427 -23.44 6.14 19.74
C ARG A 427 -23.92 6.90 20.99
N PRO A 428 -24.85 6.37 21.80
CA PRO A 428 -24.92 6.80 23.19
C PRO A 428 -23.57 6.46 23.82
N ASP A 429 -22.94 7.47 24.42
CA ASP A 429 -21.71 7.33 25.18
C ASP A 429 -21.86 6.18 26.19
N HIS A 430 -21.02 5.15 26.06
CA HIS A 430 -20.71 4.30 27.20
C HIS A 430 -19.82 5.12 28.14
N ALA A 431 -20.46 6.05 28.85
CA ALA A 431 -19.91 6.68 30.03
C ALA A 431 -19.67 5.58 31.08
N ALA A 432 -18.51 5.70 31.71
CA ALA A 432 -18.06 4.90 32.83
C ALA A 432 -19.15 4.73 33.91
N ALA A 433 -19.33 3.49 34.35
CA ALA A 433 -19.78 3.12 35.67
C ALA A 433 -19.11 1.81 36.06
#